data_AF-A6K5C0-F1
#
_entry.id   AF-A6K5C0-F1
#
_cell.length_a   1.000
_cell.length_b   1.000
_cell.length_c   1.000
_cell.angle_alpha   90.00
_cell.angle_beta   90.00
_cell.angle_gamma   90.00
#
_symmetry.space_group_name_H-M   'P 1'
#
loop_
_entity.id
_entity.type
_entity.pdbx_description
1 polymer ?
#
loop_
_entity_poly.entity_id
_entity_poly.type
_entity_poly.pdbx_seq_one_letter_code
_entity_poly.pdbx_strand_id
1 'polypeptide(L)'
;MEDRSKYIAEESEDEEDEEQEEKEKKGGASTSTETEEDQEDIPSVIVPTINIREERLVDLAQTPAFLCLNELHTSGKLPGTRMAELKAKYTLLHDTVVSTQESEVQLLENAKRFTEQIQQQQVRLQEADDFPNVFTTEVSKLREQLLKYQNEYTAVQEREYHTQYRLNSLTEEKSLVLKEFEKIPKPGEIEKKTKLLKESTEELRKEVIQKRLEIKNLREDVVSKQKQLMKEQKELEELMDYQVGLKDDVVHHQSVPVQITKEIEKLTRRKIETEKKNVVLEFELKELSDSLKKLENKVSALAEERDDTIKEVEGKRTLLEVKEREYGQLLKLLELTKENEASSLAERLLIFLHILSPKF
;
A
#
# COMPACT_ATOMS: atom_id res chain seq x y z
N MET A 1 -2.52 -3.14 6.06
CA MET A 1 -2.84 -4.59 6.19
C MET A 1 -3.98 -4.85 5.23
N GLU A 2 -3.62 -5.06 3.97
CA GLU A 2 -4.53 -5.43 2.90
C GLU A 2 -4.13 -6.84 2.52
N ASP A 3 -5.04 -7.80 2.67
CA ASP A 3 -4.84 -9.15 2.19
C ASP A 3 -6.01 -9.51 1.28
N ARG A 4 -5.70 -9.57 -0.02
CA ARG A 4 -6.61 -10.04 -1.05
C ARG A 4 -5.79 -10.60 -2.21
N SER A 5 -5.58 -11.91 -2.21
CA SER A 5 -5.54 -12.77 -3.40
C SER A 5 -4.89 -14.09 -3.07
N LYS A 6 -5.60 -15.20 -3.31
CA LYS A 6 -5.24 -16.16 -4.36
C LYS A 6 -6.23 -17.33 -4.37
N TYR A 7 -6.83 -17.51 -5.54
CA TYR A 7 -7.46 -18.75 -5.99
C TYR A 7 -6.69 -19.23 -7.23
N ILE A 8 -6.78 -20.53 -7.48
CA ILE A 8 -6.56 -21.31 -8.72
C ILE A 8 -5.43 -22.37 -8.61
N ALA A 9 -5.90 -23.63 -8.48
CA ALA A 9 -5.61 -24.85 -9.26
C ALA A 9 -4.19 -25.44 -9.26
N GLU A 10 -3.94 -26.75 -9.42
CA GLU A 10 -4.68 -28.02 -9.47
C GLU A 10 -3.58 -29.11 -9.49
N GLU A 11 -3.75 -30.18 -8.73
CA GLU A 11 -3.75 -31.60 -9.17
C GLU A 11 -2.42 -32.24 -9.61
N SER A 12 -2.05 -33.34 -8.94
CA SER A 12 -2.08 -34.71 -9.47
C SER A 12 -1.04 -35.57 -8.76
N GLU A 13 -1.45 -36.66 -8.12
CA GLU A 13 -0.79 -37.98 -8.13
C GLU A 13 -1.56 -38.94 -7.21
N ASP A 14 -1.54 -40.21 -7.61
CA ASP A 14 -2.05 -41.42 -6.94
C ASP A 14 -3.49 -41.86 -7.26
N GLU A 15 -3.60 -42.92 -8.07
CA GLU A 15 -4.37 -44.17 -7.83
C GLU A 15 -4.13 -45.10 -9.05
N GLU A 16 -3.40 -46.20 -8.86
CA GLU A 16 -3.89 -47.58 -8.66
C GLU A 16 -4.53 -48.21 -9.93
N ASP A 17 -3.76 -49.07 -10.60
CA ASP A 17 -4.19 -49.97 -11.67
C ASP A 17 -4.09 -51.43 -11.19
N GLU A 18 -5.19 -52.19 -11.21
CA GLU A 18 -5.19 -53.63 -11.46
C GLU A 18 -6.41 -54.04 -12.31
N GLU A 19 -6.12 -54.93 -13.26
CA GLU A 19 -6.79 -55.15 -14.55
C GLU A 19 -7.98 -56.14 -14.50
N GLN A 20 -8.92 -55.97 -15.44
CA GLN A 20 -9.78 -57.05 -15.96
C GLN A 20 -9.82 -57.02 -17.51
N GLU A 21 -9.44 -58.15 -18.11
CA GLU A 21 -9.95 -58.86 -19.31
C GLU A 21 -10.69 -58.07 -20.44
N GLU A 22 -10.53 -58.31 -21.75
CA GLU A 22 -10.20 -59.53 -22.51
C GLU A 22 -9.93 -59.21 -24.02
N LYS A 23 -9.07 -60.03 -24.64
CA LYS A 23 -9.07 -60.55 -26.05
C LYS A 23 -8.82 -59.66 -27.29
N GLU A 24 -7.80 -60.02 -28.07
CA GLU A 24 -7.96 -60.88 -29.27
C GLU A 24 -6.63 -61.37 -29.91
N LYS A 25 -6.61 -62.67 -30.26
CA LYS A 25 -6.05 -63.33 -31.47
C LYS A 25 -4.58 -63.12 -31.90
N LYS A 26 -3.79 -64.21 -31.95
CA LYS A 26 -3.54 -65.12 -33.11
C LYS A 26 -2.19 -65.88 -33.00
N GLY A 27 -2.22 -67.18 -33.31
CA GLY A 27 -1.11 -68.01 -33.83
C GLY A 27 0.04 -68.29 -32.86
N GLY A 28 0.58 -69.49 -32.70
CA GLY A 28 0.60 -70.70 -33.52
C GLY A 28 2.01 -71.26 -33.42
N ALA A 29 2.19 -72.41 -32.76
CA ALA A 29 3.37 -73.29 -32.87
C ALA A 29 3.04 -74.59 -32.11
N SER A 30 2.82 -75.68 -32.85
CA SER A 30 3.80 -76.75 -33.04
C SER A 30 3.84 -77.73 -31.87
N THR A 31 3.36 -78.96 -32.11
CA THR A 31 4.14 -80.21 -32.05
C THR A 31 3.15 -81.36 -31.85
N SER A 32 2.78 -82.01 -32.95
CA SER A 32 2.15 -83.32 -32.95
C SER A 32 3.24 -84.38 -32.98
N THR A 33 3.30 -85.18 -31.93
CA THR A 33 3.98 -86.48 -31.89
C THR A 33 3.15 -87.52 -32.64
N GLU A 34 3.84 -88.32 -33.45
CA GLU A 34 3.54 -89.70 -33.88
C GLU A 34 3.07 -90.54 -32.67
N THR A 35 2.34 -91.65 -32.70
CA THR A 35 1.95 -92.73 -33.63
C THR A 35 0.46 -93.06 -33.30
N GLU A 36 -0.32 -93.91 -33.94
CA GLU A 36 -0.11 -95.31 -34.31
C GLU A 36 -1.38 -95.79 -35.06
N GLU A 37 -1.20 -96.83 -35.87
CA GLU A 37 -2.21 -97.53 -36.66
C GLU A 37 -3.27 -98.17 -35.76
N ASP A 38 -4.53 -98.18 -36.19
CA ASP A 38 -5.41 -99.33 -35.99
C ASP A 38 -6.51 -99.36 -37.06
N GLN A 39 -6.50 -100.46 -37.80
CA GLN A 39 -7.57 -100.88 -38.69
C GLN A 39 -8.77 -101.28 -37.83
N GLU A 40 -9.93 -100.64 -38.01
CA GLU A 40 -11.19 -101.22 -37.56
C GLU A 40 -12.24 -101.20 -38.68
N ASP A 41 -12.88 -102.37 -38.78
CA ASP A 41 -13.83 -102.83 -39.77
C ASP A 41 -14.95 -101.85 -40.11
N ILE A 42 -15.28 -101.79 -41.39
CA ILE A 42 -16.52 -101.18 -41.89
C ILE A 42 -17.70 -102.04 -41.42
N PRO A 43 -18.60 -101.54 -40.54
CA PRO A 43 -19.81 -102.26 -40.21
C PRO A 43 -20.80 -102.09 -41.36
N SER A 44 -21.10 -103.21 -42.03
CA SER A 44 -22.23 -103.41 -42.93
C SER A 44 -23.51 -102.78 -42.37
N VAL A 45 -23.94 -101.66 -42.95
CA VAL A 45 -25.26 -101.07 -42.67
C VAL A 45 -26.33 -101.98 -43.23
N ILE A 46 -27.00 -102.71 -42.33
CA ILE A 46 -28.20 -103.48 -42.63
C ILE A 46 -29.32 -102.49 -42.97
N VAL A 47 -29.64 -102.36 -44.25
CA VAL A 47 -30.79 -101.56 -44.72
C VAL A 47 -32.05 -102.41 -44.55
N PRO A 48 -33.09 -101.95 -43.83
CA PRO A 48 -34.35 -102.68 -43.74
C PRO A 48 -35.01 -102.76 -45.11
N THR A 49 -35.26 -103.96 -45.63
CA THR A 49 -36.07 -104.18 -46.83
C THR A 49 -37.54 -103.95 -46.49
N ILE A 50 -37.97 -102.69 -46.50
CA ILE A 50 -39.39 -102.34 -46.38
C ILE A 50 -39.97 -102.46 -47.79
N ASN A 51 -40.86 -103.43 -48.00
CA ASN A 51 -41.68 -103.52 -49.21
C ASN A 51 -42.74 -102.40 -49.16
N ILE A 52 -42.33 -101.17 -49.46
CA ILE A 52 -43.19 -99.98 -49.49
C ILE A 52 -43.97 -100.01 -50.81
N ARG A 53 -45.30 -100.13 -50.73
CA ARG A 53 -46.17 -99.89 -51.90
C ARG A 53 -46.00 -98.43 -52.31
N GLU A 54 -45.79 -98.16 -53.60
CA GLU A 54 -45.75 -96.78 -54.11
C GLU A 54 -47.13 -96.12 -53.94
N GLU A 55 -47.27 -95.27 -52.93
CA GLU A 55 -48.51 -94.51 -52.67
C GLU A 55 -48.81 -93.52 -53.81
N ARG A 56 -47.81 -93.18 -54.63
CA ARG A 56 -47.95 -92.31 -55.82
C ARG A 56 -48.97 -92.81 -56.84
N LEU A 57 -49.27 -94.12 -56.85
CA LEU A 57 -50.15 -94.76 -57.83
C LEU A 57 -51.56 -95.04 -57.29
N VAL A 58 -51.89 -94.59 -56.08
CA VAL A 58 -53.17 -94.89 -55.43
C VAL A 58 -54.23 -93.86 -55.79
N ASP A 59 -55.37 -94.33 -56.34
CA ASP A 59 -56.57 -93.50 -56.53
C ASP A 59 -57.24 -93.22 -55.18
N LEU A 60 -57.13 -91.98 -54.71
CA LEU A 60 -57.68 -91.48 -53.45
C LEU A 60 -59.17 -91.82 -53.25
N ALA A 61 -59.97 -91.82 -54.33
CA ALA A 61 -61.41 -92.06 -54.24
C ALA A 61 -61.76 -93.52 -53.89
N GLN A 62 -60.86 -94.45 -54.18
CA GLN A 62 -61.01 -95.88 -53.93
C GLN A 62 -60.29 -96.33 -52.66
N THR A 63 -59.67 -95.40 -51.93
CA THR A 63 -59.00 -95.73 -50.67
C THR A 63 -60.03 -96.17 -49.63
N PRO A 64 -59.71 -97.19 -48.79
CA PRO A 64 -60.59 -97.63 -47.72
C PRO A 64 -61.02 -96.50 -46.79
N ALA A 65 -60.16 -95.50 -46.59
CA ALA A 65 -60.44 -94.31 -45.81
C ALA A 65 -61.56 -93.45 -46.45
N PHE A 66 -61.50 -93.16 -47.75
CA PHE A 66 -62.55 -92.40 -48.44
C PHE A 66 -63.87 -93.16 -48.54
N LEU A 67 -63.82 -94.47 -48.75
CA LEU A 67 -65.01 -95.33 -48.79
C LEU A 67 -65.72 -95.37 -47.42
N CYS A 68 -64.97 -95.56 -46.33
CA CYS A 68 -65.51 -95.53 -44.97
C CYS A 68 -66.11 -94.16 -44.61
N LEU A 69 -65.44 -93.07 -45.00
CA LEU A 69 -65.95 -91.71 -44.77
C LEU A 69 -67.25 -91.44 -45.55
N ASN A 70 -67.36 -91.92 -46.79
CA ASN A 70 -68.59 -91.84 -47.58
C ASN A 70 -69.73 -92.65 -46.94
N GLU A 71 -69.46 -93.87 -46.49
CA GLU A 71 -70.45 -94.74 -45.83
C GLU A 71 -70.98 -94.11 -44.52
N LEU A 72 -70.09 -93.57 -43.68
CA LEU A 72 -70.46 -92.88 -42.44
C LEU A 72 -71.30 -91.63 -42.67
N HIS A 73 -71.10 -90.94 -43.80
CA HIS A 73 -71.94 -89.81 -44.20
C HIS A 73 -73.32 -90.29 -44.68
N THR A 74 -73.39 -91.31 -45.54
CA THR A 74 -74.66 -91.86 -46.04
C THR A 74 -75.54 -92.46 -44.93
N SER A 75 -74.94 -93.01 -43.88
CA SER A 75 -75.65 -93.52 -42.70
C SER A 75 -76.07 -92.41 -41.71
N GLY A 76 -75.84 -91.13 -42.04
CA GLY A 76 -76.23 -89.96 -41.25
C GLY A 76 -75.40 -89.73 -39.98
N LYS A 77 -74.38 -90.55 -39.72
CA LYS A 77 -73.53 -90.46 -38.52
C LYS A 77 -72.49 -89.35 -38.60
N LEU A 78 -72.18 -88.88 -39.81
CA LEU A 78 -71.17 -87.85 -40.06
C LEU A 78 -71.75 -86.68 -40.87
N PRO A 79 -71.71 -85.43 -40.37
CA PRO A 79 -72.07 -84.25 -41.15
C PRO A 79 -71.18 -84.11 -42.39
N GLY A 80 -71.74 -83.66 -43.50
CA GLY A 80 -71.01 -83.52 -44.78
C GLY A 80 -69.80 -82.58 -44.70
N THR A 81 -69.89 -81.51 -43.89
CA THR A 81 -68.78 -80.60 -43.60
C THR A 81 -67.61 -81.31 -42.92
N ARG A 82 -67.90 -82.19 -41.95
CA ARG A 82 -66.89 -82.97 -41.24
C ARG A 82 -66.29 -84.06 -42.13
N MET A 83 -67.09 -84.68 -43.01
CA MET A 83 -66.59 -85.61 -44.03
C MET A 83 -65.61 -84.93 -44.98
N ALA A 84 -65.96 -83.75 -45.49
CA ALA A 84 -65.10 -82.97 -46.38
C ALA A 84 -63.79 -82.58 -45.68
N GLU A 85 -63.85 -82.17 -44.41
CA GLU A 85 -62.66 -81.86 -43.61
C GLU A 85 -61.75 -83.10 -43.42
N LEU A 86 -62.34 -84.27 -43.11
CA LEU A 86 -61.58 -85.52 -42.96
C LEU A 86 -60.96 -86.00 -44.26
N LYS A 87 -61.70 -85.89 -45.38
CA LYS A 87 -61.18 -86.18 -46.72
C LYS A 87 -60.03 -85.23 -47.08
N ALA A 88 -60.19 -83.93 -46.83
CA ALA A 88 -59.13 -82.95 -47.06
C ALA A 88 -57.87 -83.25 -46.22
N LYS A 89 -58.03 -83.63 -44.94
CA LYS A 89 -56.91 -84.05 -44.08
C LYS A 89 -56.23 -85.31 -44.60
N TYR A 90 -57.00 -86.30 -45.07
CA TYR A 90 -56.44 -87.52 -45.63
C TYR A 90 -55.73 -87.27 -46.97
N THR A 91 -56.29 -86.44 -47.85
CA THR A 91 -55.62 -86.00 -49.08
C THR A 91 -54.32 -85.28 -48.76
N LEU A 92 -54.33 -84.34 -47.81
CA LEU A 92 -53.11 -83.65 -47.39
C LEU A 92 -52.05 -84.61 -46.85
N LEU A 93 -52.46 -85.60 -46.05
CA LEU A 93 -51.55 -86.62 -45.54
C LEU A 93 -50.97 -87.47 -46.69
N HIS A 94 -51.81 -87.92 -47.62
CA HIS A 94 -51.38 -88.67 -48.79
C HIS A 94 -50.40 -87.87 -49.66
N ASP A 95 -50.73 -86.61 -49.97
CA ASP A 95 -49.85 -85.72 -50.74
C ASP A 95 -48.51 -85.49 -50.01
N THR A 96 -48.54 -85.39 -48.69
CA THR A 96 -47.32 -85.30 -47.87
C THR A 96 -46.50 -86.58 -48.00
N VAL A 97 -47.12 -87.76 -47.89
CA VAL A 97 -46.42 -89.03 -48.00
C VAL A 97 -45.83 -89.22 -49.40
N VAL A 98 -46.61 -88.94 -50.45
CA VAL A 98 -46.14 -88.94 -51.84
C VAL A 98 -44.95 -88.01 -52.03
N SER A 99 -45.04 -86.76 -51.55
CA SER A 99 -43.95 -85.79 -51.63
C SER A 99 -42.71 -86.25 -50.86
N THR A 100 -42.87 -86.85 -49.68
CA THR A 100 -41.73 -87.40 -48.93
C THR A 100 -41.09 -88.59 -49.63
N GLN A 101 -41.88 -89.49 -50.21
CA GLN A 101 -41.35 -90.60 -51.01
C GLN A 101 -40.64 -90.10 -52.27
N GLU A 102 -41.16 -89.05 -52.93
CA GLU A 102 -40.49 -88.39 -54.06
C GLU A 102 -39.14 -87.80 -53.68
N SER A 103 -39.11 -87.06 -52.56
CA SER A 103 -37.87 -86.51 -52.00
C SER A 103 -36.88 -87.61 -51.62
N GLU A 104 -37.34 -88.71 -51.00
CA GLU A 104 -36.50 -89.85 -50.64
C GLU A 104 -35.87 -90.50 -51.87
N VAL A 105 -36.65 -90.77 -52.91
CA VAL A 105 -36.12 -91.34 -54.17
C VAL A 105 -35.11 -90.39 -54.82
N GLN A 106 -35.38 -89.08 -54.84
CA GLN A 106 -34.43 -88.08 -55.36
C GLN A 106 -33.13 -88.06 -54.53
N LEU A 107 -33.22 -88.14 -53.21
CA LEU A 107 -32.06 -88.20 -52.33
C LEU A 107 -31.24 -89.47 -52.58
N LEU A 108 -31.89 -90.61 -52.80
CA LEU A 108 -31.20 -91.87 -53.14
C LEU A 108 -30.51 -91.80 -54.51
N GLU A 109 -31.15 -91.20 -55.52
CA GLU A 109 -30.54 -90.96 -56.83
C GLU A 109 -29.33 -90.01 -56.71
N ASN A 110 -29.46 -88.94 -55.95
CA ASN A 110 -28.35 -88.02 -55.66
C ASN A 110 -27.21 -88.72 -54.92
N ALA A 111 -27.51 -89.54 -53.91
CA ALA A 111 -26.51 -90.29 -53.17
C ALA A 111 -25.72 -91.25 -54.08
N LYS A 112 -26.40 -91.96 -54.99
CA LYS A 112 -25.75 -92.80 -56.01
C LYS A 112 -24.83 -91.96 -56.90
N ARG A 113 -25.34 -90.87 -57.46
CA ARG A 113 -24.57 -89.96 -58.33
C ARG A 113 -23.34 -89.39 -57.62
N PHE A 114 -23.47 -88.94 -56.37
CA PHE A 114 -22.34 -88.41 -55.61
C PHE A 114 -21.34 -89.50 -55.25
N THR A 115 -21.78 -90.71 -54.95
CA THR A 115 -20.88 -91.85 -54.71
C THR A 115 -20.05 -92.17 -55.94
N GLU A 116 -20.67 -92.20 -57.13
CA GLU A 116 -19.96 -92.38 -58.40
C GLU A 116 -18.97 -91.25 -58.68
N GLN A 117 -19.34 -89.99 -58.40
CA GLN A 117 -18.43 -88.85 -58.54
C GLN A 117 -17.24 -88.92 -57.59
N ILE A 118 -17.47 -89.32 -56.33
CA ILE A 118 -16.41 -89.50 -55.34
C ILE A 118 -15.45 -90.61 -55.79
N GLN A 119 -15.98 -91.75 -56.25
CA GLN A 119 -15.14 -92.83 -56.78
C GLN A 119 -14.31 -92.38 -57.98
N GLN A 120 -14.91 -91.65 -58.94
CA GLN A 120 -14.16 -91.09 -60.07
C GLN A 120 -13.09 -90.09 -59.64
N GLN A 121 -13.35 -89.27 -58.63
CA GLN A 121 -12.37 -88.34 -58.08
C GLN A 121 -11.25 -89.07 -57.35
N GLN A 122 -11.57 -90.11 -56.57
CA GLN A 122 -10.58 -90.95 -55.90
C GLN A 122 -9.66 -91.65 -56.91
N VAL A 123 -10.21 -92.22 -58.00
CA VAL A 123 -9.39 -92.82 -59.06
C VAL A 123 -8.46 -91.77 -59.67
N ARG A 124 -8.93 -90.55 -59.95
CA ARG A 124 -8.08 -89.48 -60.50
C ARG A 124 -7.02 -88.98 -59.53
N LEU A 125 -7.32 -88.94 -58.24
CA LEU A 125 -6.33 -88.63 -57.21
C LEU A 125 -5.28 -89.74 -57.12
N GLN A 126 -5.71 -91.00 -57.14
CA GLN A 126 -4.80 -92.14 -57.19
C GLN A 126 -3.94 -92.13 -58.46
N GLU A 127 -4.49 -91.82 -59.64
CA GLU A 127 -3.71 -91.63 -60.87
C GLU A 127 -2.70 -90.47 -60.77
N ALA A 128 -3.01 -89.42 -59.99
CA ALA A 128 -2.10 -88.30 -59.75
C ALA A 128 -0.99 -88.66 -58.74
N ASP A 129 -1.29 -89.52 -57.76
CA ASP A 129 -0.31 -90.05 -56.80
C ASP A 129 0.58 -91.14 -57.42
N ASP A 130 -0.01 -91.98 -58.29
CA ASP A 130 0.67 -92.98 -59.13
C ASP A 130 1.35 -92.33 -60.36
N PHE A 131 1.21 -91.00 -60.52
CA PHE A 131 1.94 -90.27 -61.55
C PHE A 131 3.43 -90.47 -61.28
N PRO A 132 4.20 -90.95 -62.26
CA PRO A 132 5.58 -91.29 -62.01
C PRO A 132 6.32 -90.04 -61.52
N ASN A 133 6.76 -90.06 -60.26
CA ASN A 133 7.84 -89.21 -59.73
C ASN A 133 9.19 -89.46 -60.45
N VAL A 134 9.13 -90.09 -61.63
CA VAL A 134 10.21 -90.72 -62.36
C VAL A 134 10.09 -90.28 -63.81
N PHE A 135 10.28 -89.00 -64.06
CA PHE A 135 11.41 -88.55 -64.84
C PHE A 135 11.76 -87.15 -64.37
N THR A 136 12.83 -87.01 -63.57
CA THR A 136 13.57 -85.75 -63.51
C THR A 136 14.24 -85.53 -64.88
N THR A 137 13.41 -85.25 -65.89
CA THR A 137 13.88 -84.79 -67.18
C THR A 137 14.75 -83.57 -66.94
N GLU A 138 15.79 -83.40 -67.74
CA GLU A 138 16.66 -82.23 -67.64
C GLU A 138 15.83 -80.93 -67.67
N VAL A 139 14.74 -80.92 -68.43
CA VAL A 139 13.77 -79.81 -68.48
C VAL A 139 13.14 -79.51 -67.12
N SER A 140 12.73 -80.54 -66.34
CA SER A 140 12.17 -80.33 -65.01
C SER A 140 13.20 -79.78 -64.02
N LYS A 141 14.44 -80.29 -64.05
CA LYS A 141 15.55 -79.79 -63.23
C LYS A 141 15.92 -78.35 -63.58
N LEU A 142 15.96 -78.02 -64.87
CA LEU A 142 16.22 -76.66 -65.34
C LEU A 142 15.09 -75.70 -64.93
N ARG A 143 13.83 -76.15 -64.95
CA ARG A 143 12.69 -75.34 -64.51
C ARG A 143 12.72 -75.08 -63.00
N GLU A 144 13.08 -76.08 -62.20
CA GLU A 144 13.28 -75.93 -60.75
C GLU A 144 14.43 -74.96 -60.45
N GLN A 145 15.58 -75.11 -61.12
CA GLN A 145 16.71 -74.19 -60.98
C GLN A 145 16.34 -72.76 -61.37
N LEU A 146 15.63 -72.58 -62.48
CA LEU A 146 15.17 -71.26 -62.91
C LEU A 146 14.28 -70.61 -61.86
N LEU A 147 13.29 -71.35 -61.33
CA LEU A 147 12.39 -70.83 -60.30
C LEU A 147 13.14 -70.49 -59.02
N LYS A 148 14.10 -71.33 -58.62
CA LYS A 148 14.98 -71.08 -57.47
C LYS A 148 15.76 -69.77 -57.65
N TYR A 149 16.46 -69.60 -58.76
CA TYR A 149 17.23 -68.39 -59.04
C TYR A 149 16.34 -67.15 -59.17
N GLN A 150 15.13 -67.29 -59.72
CA GLN A 150 14.17 -66.18 -59.82
C GLN A 150 13.65 -65.74 -58.45
N ASN A 151 13.36 -66.68 -57.55
CA ASN A 151 12.97 -66.39 -56.17
C ASN A 151 14.13 -65.76 -55.39
N GLU A 152 15.35 -66.30 -55.53
CA GLU A 152 16.55 -65.74 -54.91
C GLU A 152 16.83 -64.31 -55.41
N TYR A 153 16.72 -64.08 -56.72
CA TYR A 153 16.87 -62.75 -57.32
C TYR A 153 15.85 -61.76 -56.75
N THR A 154 14.58 -62.15 -56.67
CA THR A 154 13.51 -61.31 -56.12
C THR A 154 13.76 -60.98 -54.65
N ALA A 155 14.15 -61.98 -53.85
CA ALA A 155 14.47 -61.79 -52.44
C ALA A 155 15.69 -60.87 -52.22
N VAL A 156 16.71 -60.97 -53.07
CA VAL A 156 17.86 -60.06 -53.04
C VAL A 156 17.43 -58.64 -53.45
N GLN A 157 16.60 -58.51 -54.47
CA GLN A 157 16.10 -57.21 -54.94
C GLN A 157 15.27 -56.49 -53.87
N GLU A 158 14.39 -57.20 -53.16
CA GLU A 158 13.62 -56.64 -52.03
C GLU A 158 14.52 -56.17 -50.88
N ARG A 159 15.57 -56.94 -50.56
CA ARG A 159 16.58 -56.56 -49.56
C ARG A 159 17.38 -55.35 -50.00
N GLU A 160 17.72 -55.24 -51.29
CA GLU A 160 18.39 -54.08 -51.86
C GLU A 160 17.52 -52.83 -51.70
N TYR A 161 16.24 -52.88 -52.07
CA TYR A 161 15.32 -51.75 -51.89
C TYR A 161 15.20 -51.31 -50.43
N HIS A 162 15.06 -52.25 -49.50
CA HIS A 162 15.04 -51.94 -48.06
C HIS A 162 16.34 -51.28 -47.59
N THR A 163 17.48 -51.80 -48.03
CA THR A 163 18.79 -51.26 -47.66
C THR A 163 18.97 -49.86 -48.22
N GLN A 164 18.54 -49.62 -49.46
CA GLN A 164 18.62 -48.32 -50.12
C GLN A 164 17.70 -47.28 -49.47
N TYR A 165 16.48 -47.68 -49.09
CA TYR A 165 15.59 -46.82 -48.31
C TYR A 165 16.22 -46.41 -46.98
N ARG A 166 16.76 -47.39 -46.24
CA ARG A 166 17.44 -47.12 -44.96
C ARG A 166 18.66 -46.20 -45.15
N LEU A 167 19.45 -46.41 -46.19
CA LEU A 167 20.58 -45.56 -46.52
C LEU A 167 20.15 -44.12 -46.78
N ASN A 168 19.07 -43.92 -47.55
CA ASN A 168 18.54 -42.59 -47.86
C ASN A 168 18.04 -41.90 -46.58
N SER A 169 17.27 -42.59 -45.74
CA SER A 169 16.79 -42.07 -44.45
C SER A 169 17.94 -41.60 -43.56
N LEU A 170 18.97 -42.44 -43.38
CA LEU A 170 20.14 -42.09 -42.57
C LEU A 170 20.94 -40.93 -43.17
N THR A 171 20.99 -40.83 -44.49
CA THR A 171 21.67 -39.73 -45.18
C THR A 171 20.93 -38.40 -44.97
N GLU A 172 19.60 -38.43 -45.00
CA GLU A 172 18.76 -37.27 -44.70
C GLU A 172 18.90 -36.85 -43.23
N GLU A 173 18.79 -37.78 -42.28
CA GLU A 173 19.01 -37.52 -40.86
C GLU A 173 20.39 -36.92 -40.60
N LYS A 174 21.46 -37.48 -41.19
CA LYS A 174 22.82 -36.93 -41.09
C LYS A 174 22.88 -35.50 -41.62
N SER A 175 22.21 -35.22 -42.75
CA SER A 175 22.15 -33.88 -43.34
C SER A 175 21.45 -32.88 -42.41
N LEU A 176 20.33 -33.28 -41.79
CA LEU A 176 19.62 -32.46 -40.82
C LEU A 176 20.48 -32.17 -39.59
N VAL A 177 21.12 -33.19 -39.01
CA VAL A 177 22.00 -33.03 -37.84
C VAL A 177 23.17 -32.10 -38.15
N LEU A 178 23.78 -32.20 -39.34
CA LEU A 178 24.86 -31.29 -39.75
C LEU A 178 24.37 -29.84 -39.87
N LYS A 179 23.20 -29.61 -40.46
CA LYS A 179 22.60 -28.27 -40.55
C LYS A 179 22.31 -27.67 -39.18
N GLU A 180 21.79 -28.46 -38.23
CA GLU A 180 21.57 -28.00 -36.86
C GLU A 180 22.89 -27.71 -36.13
N PHE A 181 23.91 -28.54 -36.34
CA PHE A 181 25.24 -28.31 -35.77
C PHE A 181 25.89 -27.01 -36.27
N GLU A 182 25.71 -26.66 -37.55
CA GLU A 182 26.20 -25.40 -38.12
C GLU A 182 25.53 -24.16 -37.52
N LYS A 183 24.29 -24.28 -37.03
CA LYS A 183 23.59 -23.16 -36.35
C LYS A 183 24.13 -22.89 -34.96
N ILE A 184 24.79 -23.87 -34.32
CA ILE A 184 25.37 -23.69 -33.00
C ILE A 184 26.52 -22.67 -33.12
N PRO A 185 26.47 -21.55 -32.39
CA PRO A 185 27.53 -20.54 -32.45
C PRO A 185 28.90 -21.15 -32.15
N LYS A 186 29.92 -20.72 -32.89
CA LYS A 186 31.28 -21.24 -32.70
C LYS A 186 31.76 -20.96 -31.27
N PRO A 187 32.55 -21.86 -30.65
CA PRO A 187 33.05 -21.65 -29.28
C PRO A 187 33.72 -20.29 -29.06
N GLY A 188 34.44 -19.77 -30.05
CA GLY A 188 35.05 -18.44 -29.97
C GLY A 188 34.05 -17.27 -29.96
N GLU A 189 32.87 -17.41 -30.57
CA GLU A 189 31.80 -16.40 -30.49
C GLU A 189 31.11 -16.43 -29.13
N ILE A 190 30.87 -17.63 -28.60
CA ILE A 190 30.35 -17.82 -27.24
C ILE A 190 31.32 -17.20 -26.24
N GLU A 191 32.62 -17.51 -26.34
CA GLU A 191 33.64 -16.96 -25.45
C GLU A 191 33.73 -15.43 -25.53
N LYS A 192 33.65 -14.85 -26.74
CA LYS A 192 33.58 -13.38 -26.93
C LYS A 192 32.35 -12.79 -26.25
N LYS A 193 31.15 -13.37 -26.47
CA LYS A 193 29.92 -12.93 -25.80
C LYS A 193 30.03 -13.05 -24.29
N THR A 194 30.60 -14.13 -23.78
CA THR A 194 30.82 -14.34 -22.34
C THR A 194 31.81 -13.32 -21.76
N LYS A 195 32.90 -13.00 -22.47
CA LYS A 195 33.86 -11.97 -22.03
C LYS A 195 33.22 -10.59 -21.98
N LEU A 196 32.52 -10.18 -23.03
CA LEU A 196 31.80 -8.91 -23.07
C LEU A 196 30.75 -8.81 -21.94
N LEU A 197 30.00 -9.89 -21.71
CA LEU A 197 28.99 -9.91 -20.64
C LEU A 197 29.64 -9.82 -19.25
N LYS A 198 30.79 -10.47 -19.04
CA LYS A 198 31.57 -10.37 -17.80
C LYS A 198 32.10 -8.96 -17.58
N GLU A 199 32.70 -8.36 -18.59
CA GLU A 199 33.23 -6.97 -18.55
C GLU A 199 32.11 -5.98 -18.23
N SER A 200 30.99 -6.05 -18.94
CA SER A 200 29.80 -5.21 -18.69
C SER A 200 29.24 -5.41 -17.27
N THR A 201 29.21 -6.65 -16.77
CA THR A 201 28.76 -6.93 -15.40
C THR A 201 29.71 -6.34 -14.35
N GLU A 202 31.02 -6.37 -14.59
CA GLU A 202 32.01 -5.77 -13.69
C GLU A 202 31.94 -4.24 -13.70
N GLU A 203 31.74 -3.62 -14.86
CA GLU A 203 31.52 -2.17 -14.98
C GLU A 203 30.30 -1.72 -14.19
N LEU A 204 29.15 -2.40 -14.38
CA LEU A 204 27.94 -2.12 -13.62
C LEU A 204 28.14 -2.30 -12.11
N ARG A 205 28.91 -3.31 -11.67
CA ARG A 205 29.24 -3.47 -10.24
C ARG A 205 30.06 -2.29 -9.71
N LYS A 206 31.07 -1.82 -10.45
CA LYS A 206 31.88 -0.66 -10.06
C LYS A 206 31.02 0.60 -9.95
N GLU A 207 30.13 0.83 -10.92
CA GLU A 207 29.20 1.96 -10.90
C GLU A 207 28.27 1.89 -9.69
N VAL A 208 27.68 0.73 -9.38
CA VAL A 208 26.82 0.54 -8.20
C VAL A 208 27.56 0.85 -6.90
N ILE A 209 28.82 0.41 -6.77
CA ILE A 209 29.65 0.71 -5.60
C ILE A 209 29.91 2.22 -5.50
N GLN A 210 30.28 2.87 -6.60
CA GLN A 210 30.52 4.31 -6.65
C GLN A 210 29.26 5.11 -6.28
N LYS A 211 28.11 4.77 -6.86
CA LYS A 211 26.82 5.42 -6.57
C LYS A 211 26.38 5.23 -5.13
N ARG A 212 26.63 4.05 -4.54
CA ARG A 212 26.37 3.81 -3.10
C ARG A 212 27.22 4.72 -2.21
N LEU A 213 28.50 4.92 -2.57
CA LEU A 213 29.37 5.83 -1.83
C LEU A 213 28.91 7.29 -1.98
N GLU A 214 28.56 7.72 -3.20
CA GLU A 214 28.03 9.06 -3.47
C GLU A 214 26.75 9.33 -2.65
N ILE A 215 25.80 8.38 -2.63
CA ILE A 215 24.59 8.48 -1.81
C ILE A 215 24.92 8.61 -0.33
N LYS A 216 25.92 7.86 0.16
CA LYS A 216 26.33 7.93 1.58
C LYS A 216 26.90 9.31 1.90
N ASN A 217 27.80 9.84 1.08
CA ASN A 217 28.39 11.17 1.26
C ASN A 217 27.31 12.26 1.21
N LEU A 218 26.41 12.23 0.22
CA LEU A 218 25.31 13.20 0.11
C LEU A 218 24.37 13.16 1.32
N ARG A 219 24.09 11.97 1.86
CA ARG A 219 23.29 11.84 3.10
C ARG A 219 24.00 12.48 4.29
N GLU A 220 25.30 12.26 4.45
CA GLU A 220 26.10 12.89 5.50
C GLU A 220 26.13 14.42 5.34
N ASP A 221 26.29 14.93 4.11
CA ASP A 221 26.24 16.35 3.80
C ASP A 221 24.88 16.98 4.14
N VAL A 222 23.77 16.33 3.76
CA VAL A 222 22.42 16.81 4.10
C VAL A 222 22.22 16.89 5.60
N VAL A 223 22.65 15.86 6.36
CA VAL A 223 22.56 15.87 7.83
C VAL A 223 23.41 16.99 8.42
N SER A 224 24.62 17.23 7.89
CA SER A 224 25.50 18.31 8.35
C SER A 224 24.87 19.69 8.11
N LYS A 225 24.27 19.91 6.94
CA LYS A 225 23.60 21.15 6.56
C LYS A 225 22.33 21.37 7.38
N GLN A 226 21.56 20.33 7.64
CA GLN A 226 20.40 20.41 8.52
C GLN A 226 20.80 20.83 9.94
N LYS A 227 21.90 20.27 10.46
CA LYS A 227 22.42 20.65 11.79
C LYS A 227 22.92 22.09 11.82
N GLN A 228 23.55 22.56 10.75
CA GLN A 228 23.98 23.96 10.62
C GLN A 228 22.77 24.90 10.58
N LEU A 229 21.76 24.60 9.75
CA LEU A 229 20.54 25.39 9.64
C LEU A 229 19.82 25.53 10.99
N MET A 230 19.72 24.45 11.76
CA MET A 230 19.13 24.50 13.10
C MET A 230 19.87 25.44 14.06
N LYS A 231 21.21 25.56 13.93
CA LYS A 231 21.98 26.52 14.74
C LYS A 231 21.74 27.95 14.30
N GLU A 232 21.80 28.21 12.99
CA GLU A 232 21.55 29.52 12.40
C GLU A 232 20.12 30.00 12.72
N GLN A 233 19.14 29.11 12.70
CA GLN A 233 17.76 29.41 13.09
C GLN A 233 17.64 29.79 14.57
N LYS A 234 18.40 29.12 15.45
CA LYS A 234 18.43 29.48 16.88
C LYS A 234 19.10 30.84 17.11
N GLU A 235 20.21 31.11 16.42
CA GLU A 235 20.90 32.41 16.48
C GLU A 235 20.00 33.55 15.95
N LEU A 236 19.22 33.28 14.90
CA LEU A 236 18.23 34.22 14.38
C LEU A 236 17.13 34.53 15.41
N GLU A 237 16.61 33.50 16.09
CA GLU A 237 15.61 33.69 17.16
C GLU A 237 16.18 34.55 18.30
N GLU A 238 17.40 34.26 18.74
CA GLU A 238 18.08 35.05 19.78
C GLU A 238 18.28 36.52 19.36
N LEU A 239 18.59 36.78 18.09
CA LEU A 239 18.68 38.14 17.54
C LEU A 239 17.32 38.83 17.43
N MET A 240 16.25 38.09 17.11
CA MET A 240 14.89 38.63 17.08
C MET A 240 14.43 39.04 18.47
N ASP A 241 14.68 38.22 19.49
CA ASP A 241 14.40 38.56 20.90
C ASP A 241 15.16 39.81 21.34
N TYR A 242 16.45 39.89 20.98
CA TYR A 242 17.26 41.09 21.26
C TYR A 242 16.69 42.33 20.56
N GLN A 243 16.23 42.21 19.32
CA GLN A 243 15.61 43.31 18.59
C GLN A 243 14.30 43.78 19.25
N VAL A 244 13.50 42.87 19.80
CA VAL A 244 12.28 43.22 20.55
C VAL A 244 12.64 44.04 21.79
N GLY A 245 13.62 43.59 22.59
CA GLY A 245 14.10 44.35 23.74
C GLY A 245 14.59 45.76 23.37
N LEU A 246 15.34 45.87 22.27
CA LEU A 246 15.81 47.17 21.79
C LEU A 246 14.67 48.10 21.34
N LYS A 247 13.60 47.54 20.75
CA LYS A 247 12.40 48.32 20.39
C LYS A 247 11.69 48.84 21.64
N ASP A 248 11.58 48.03 22.69
CA ASP A 248 10.98 48.43 23.96
C ASP A 248 11.81 49.55 24.63
N ASP A 249 13.13 49.44 24.63
CA ASP A 249 14.04 50.48 25.13
C ASP A 249 13.88 51.79 24.36
N VAL A 250 13.76 51.74 23.03
CA VAL A 250 13.51 52.92 22.19
C VAL A 250 12.19 53.59 22.56
N VAL A 251 11.11 52.82 22.72
CA VAL A 251 9.81 53.35 23.14
C VAL A 251 9.91 53.98 24.53
N HIS A 252 10.60 53.33 25.46
CA HIS A 252 10.84 53.85 26.79
C HIS A 252 11.59 55.19 26.75
N HIS A 253 12.71 55.26 26.02
CA HIS A 253 13.50 56.48 25.85
C HIS A 253 12.72 57.61 25.17
N GLN A 254 11.86 57.31 24.19
CA GLN A 254 10.98 58.32 23.59
C GLN A 254 9.95 58.89 24.59
N SER A 255 9.52 58.10 25.57
CA SER A 255 8.56 58.56 26.58
C SER A 255 9.17 59.51 27.62
N VAL A 256 10.48 59.40 27.88
CA VAL A 256 11.18 60.19 28.91
C VAL A 256 11.13 61.71 28.63
N PRO A 257 11.47 62.23 27.43
CA PRO A 257 11.34 63.65 27.11
C PRO A 257 9.91 64.19 27.30
N VAL A 258 8.89 63.38 26.99
CA VAL A 258 7.49 63.76 27.19
C VAL A 258 7.18 63.93 28.67
N GLN A 259 7.68 63.05 29.53
CA GLN A 259 7.53 63.16 30.98
C GLN A 259 8.29 64.39 31.52
N ILE A 260 9.54 64.57 31.13
CA ILE A 260 10.37 65.72 31.52
C ILE A 260 9.68 67.03 31.11
N THR A 261 9.13 67.11 29.90
CA THR A 261 8.41 68.30 29.41
C THR A 261 7.20 68.62 30.31
N LYS A 262 6.41 67.60 30.67
CA LYS A 262 5.28 67.76 31.61
C LYS A 262 5.74 68.24 32.99
N GLU A 263 6.88 67.78 33.49
CA GLU A 263 7.44 68.24 34.78
C GLU A 263 7.97 69.68 34.70
N ILE A 264 8.66 70.04 33.62
CA ILE A 264 9.11 71.41 33.36
C ILE A 264 7.92 72.36 33.31
N GLU A 265 6.84 72.00 32.61
CA GLU A 265 5.61 72.81 32.57
C GLU A 265 5.00 73.00 33.96
N LYS A 266 4.89 71.92 34.77
CA LYS A 266 4.41 72.00 36.15
C LYS A 266 5.29 72.91 37.01
N LEU A 267 6.62 72.78 36.92
CA LEU A 267 7.57 73.58 37.67
C LEU A 267 7.54 75.05 37.24
N THR A 268 7.40 75.30 35.93
CA THR A 268 7.28 76.65 35.37
C THR A 268 6.02 77.35 35.87
N ARG A 269 4.87 76.66 35.91
CA ARG A 269 3.62 77.21 36.47
C ARG A 269 3.81 77.60 37.95
N ARG A 270 4.38 76.71 38.76
CA ARG A 270 4.69 76.99 40.17
C ARG A 270 5.65 78.19 40.31
N LYS A 271 6.69 78.25 39.49
CA LYS A 271 7.65 79.37 39.48
C LYS A 271 6.95 80.70 39.20
N ILE A 272 6.07 80.76 38.20
CA ILE A 272 5.31 81.98 37.88
C ILE A 272 4.39 82.38 39.04
N GLU A 273 3.72 81.42 39.67
CA GLU A 273 2.89 81.68 40.85
C GLU A 273 3.70 82.21 42.04
N THR A 274 4.88 81.65 42.31
CA THR A 274 5.77 82.14 43.36
C THR A 274 6.34 83.51 43.03
N GLU A 275 6.70 83.77 41.78
CA GLU A 275 7.21 85.07 41.35
C GLU A 275 6.14 86.17 41.54
N LYS A 276 4.88 85.88 41.16
CA LYS A 276 3.76 86.79 41.42
C LYS A 276 3.61 87.10 42.91
N LYS A 277 3.71 86.09 43.78
CA LYS A 277 3.69 86.30 45.24
C LYS A 277 4.88 87.13 45.71
N ASN A 278 6.07 86.89 45.14
CA ASN A 278 7.28 87.64 45.48
C ASN A 278 7.14 89.13 45.13
N VAL A 279 6.60 89.45 43.94
CA VAL A 279 6.32 90.85 43.55
C VAL A 279 5.36 91.54 44.51
N VAL A 280 4.33 90.83 45.00
CA VAL A 280 3.40 91.37 46.02
C VAL A 280 4.16 91.64 47.33
N LEU A 281 4.96 90.69 47.80
CA LEU A 281 5.76 90.86 49.02
C LEU A 281 6.80 91.99 48.88
N GLU A 282 7.42 92.16 47.71
CA GLU A 282 8.33 93.29 47.43
C GLU A 282 7.62 94.63 47.51
N PHE A 283 6.37 94.71 47.03
CA PHE A 283 5.55 95.90 47.15
C PHE A 283 5.21 96.20 48.63
N GLU A 284 4.76 95.19 49.38
CA GLU A 284 4.49 95.30 50.82
C GLU A 284 5.73 95.73 51.62
N LEU A 285 6.90 95.15 51.31
CA LEU A 285 8.18 95.53 51.92
C LEU A 285 8.54 96.99 51.62
N LYS A 286 8.29 97.45 50.39
CA LYS A 286 8.53 98.84 50.01
C LYS A 286 7.61 99.80 50.76
N GLU A 287 6.32 99.48 50.86
CA GLU A 287 5.36 100.28 51.66
C GLU A 287 5.76 100.34 53.13
N LEU A 288 6.15 99.20 53.71
CA LEU A 288 6.65 99.13 55.08
C LEU A 288 7.93 99.95 55.25
N SER A 289 8.88 99.86 54.31
CA SER A 289 10.12 100.66 54.32
C SER A 289 9.84 102.17 54.25
N ASP A 290 8.95 102.60 53.36
CA ASP A 290 8.53 104.00 53.24
C ASP A 290 7.83 104.49 54.52
N SER A 291 7.02 103.64 55.15
CA SER A 291 6.37 103.93 56.44
C SER A 291 7.38 104.05 57.58
N LEU A 292 8.39 103.17 57.61
CA LEU A 292 9.46 103.17 58.60
C LEU A 292 10.33 104.42 58.46
N LYS A 293 10.69 104.81 57.23
CA LYS A 293 11.42 106.06 56.96
C LYS A 293 10.64 107.30 57.38
N LYS A 294 9.32 107.33 57.15
CA LYS A 294 8.45 108.41 57.66
C LYS A 294 8.45 108.45 59.19
N LEU A 295 8.42 107.30 59.85
CA LEU A 295 8.46 107.22 61.31
C LEU A 295 9.83 107.65 61.86
N GLU A 296 10.93 107.22 61.24
CA GLU A 296 12.29 107.61 61.59
C GLU A 296 12.49 109.14 61.46
N ASN A 297 12.00 109.75 60.38
CA ASN A 297 12.01 111.21 60.24
C ASN A 297 11.21 111.91 61.35
N LYS A 298 10.04 111.37 61.73
CA LYS A 298 9.25 111.91 62.85
C LYS A 298 10.00 111.80 64.18
N VAL A 299 10.67 110.66 64.42
CA VAL A 299 11.48 110.45 65.62
C VAL A 299 12.65 111.44 65.66
N SER A 300 13.34 111.66 64.54
CA SER A 300 14.42 112.65 64.44
C SER A 300 13.92 114.07 64.74
N ALA A 301 12.78 114.48 64.14
CA ALA A 301 12.18 115.79 64.40
C ALA A 301 11.77 115.97 65.87
N LEU A 302 11.17 114.95 66.48
CA LEU A 302 10.84 114.97 67.92
C LEU A 302 12.09 115.01 68.79
N ALA A 303 13.19 114.35 68.39
CA ALA A 303 14.44 114.40 69.11
C ALA A 303 15.08 115.81 69.06
N GLU A 304 14.99 116.50 67.93
CA GLU A 304 15.40 117.90 67.77
C GLU A 304 14.54 118.83 68.63
N GLU A 305 13.21 118.72 68.57
CA GLU A 305 12.28 119.51 69.41
C GLU A 305 12.54 119.28 70.90
N ARG A 306 12.81 118.03 71.30
CA ARG A 306 13.22 117.70 72.67
C ARG A 306 14.54 118.38 73.04
N ASP A 307 15.54 118.40 72.17
CA ASP A 307 16.81 119.09 72.47
C ASP A 307 16.63 120.60 72.60
N ASP A 308 15.80 121.21 71.77
CA ASP A 308 15.53 122.65 71.86
C ASP A 308 14.73 123.01 73.11
N THR A 309 13.74 122.20 73.49
CA THR A 309 13.03 122.37 74.77
C THR A 309 13.95 122.15 75.97
N ILE A 310 14.88 121.19 75.94
CA ILE A 310 15.91 121.02 76.98
C ILE A 310 16.77 122.29 77.09
N LYS A 311 17.29 122.81 75.97
CA LYS A 311 18.07 124.06 75.97
C LYS A 311 17.27 125.24 76.51
N GLU A 312 15.98 125.36 76.15
CA GLU A 312 15.10 126.42 76.65
C GLU A 312 14.88 126.29 78.16
N VAL A 313 14.64 125.08 78.66
CA VAL A 313 14.48 124.79 80.09
C VAL A 313 15.78 125.09 80.84
N GLU A 314 16.95 124.70 80.32
CA GLU A 314 18.25 125.02 80.91
C GLU A 314 18.53 126.53 80.89
N GLY A 315 18.16 127.23 79.81
CA GLY A 315 18.21 128.69 79.72
C GLY A 315 17.33 129.37 80.77
N LYS A 316 16.09 128.90 80.97
CA LYS A 316 15.20 129.40 82.04
C LYS A 316 15.75 129.08 83.43
N ARG A 317 16.34 127.89 83.64
CA ARG A 317 16.93 127.47 84.91
C ARG A 317 18.13 128.33 85.29
N THR A 318 19.02 128.63 84.35
CA THR A 318 20.16 129.53 84.57
C THR A 318 19.70 130.96 84.87
N LEU A 319 18.69 131.47 84.16
CA LEU A 319 18.10 132.78 84.44
C LEU A 319 17.46 132.84 85.84
N LEU A 320 16.75 131.78 86.24
CA LEU A 320 16.19 131.64 87.59
C LEU A 320 17.29 131.69 88.64
N GLU A 321 18.38 130.93 88.50
CA GLU A 321 19.50 130.96 89.43
C GLU A 321 20.15 132.36 89.54
N VAL A 322 20.24 133.11 88.44
CA VAL A 322 20.72 134.50 88.46
C VAL A 322 19.76 135.37 89.28
N LYS A 323 18.45 135.25 89.05
CA LYS A 323 17.42 136.00 89.80
C LYS A 323 17.39 135.64 91.27
N GLU A 324 17.56 134.37 91.62
CA GLU A 324 17.67 133.91 93.01
C GLU A 324 18.92 134.49 93.69
N ARG A 325 20.07 134.54 93.00
CA ARG A 325 21.28 135.22 93.52
C ARG A 325 21.05 136.72 93.70
N GLU A 326 20.44 137.41 92.73
CA GLU A 326 20.07 138.82 92.84
C GLU A 326 19.14 139.08 94.02
N TYR A 327 18.08 138.29 94.16
CA TYR A 327 17.16 138.35 95.29
C TYR A 327 17.88 138.11 96.62
N GLY A 328 18.79 137.13 96.67
CA GLY A 328 19.61 136.87 97.85
C GLY A 328 20.55 138.03 98.20
N GLN A 329 21.12 138.72 97.21
CA GLN A 329 21.93 139.92 97.41
C GLN A 329 21.08 141.09 97.93
N LEU A 330 19.91 141.32 97.33
CA LEU A 330 18.94 142.32 97.79
C LEU A 330 18.47 142.06 99.23
N LEU A 331 18.24 140.79 99.59
CA LEU A 331 17.88 140.39 100.95
C LEU A 331 18.99 140.71 101.95
N LYS A 332 20.25 140.40 101.62
CA LYS A 332 21.39 140.81 102.47
C LYS A 332 21.51 142.32 102.60
N LEU A 333 21.30 143.06 101.52
CA LEU A 333 21.32 144.53 101.55
C LEU A 333 20.22 145.07 102.47
N LEU A 334 19.01 144.49 102.37
CA LEU A 334 17.85 144.83 103.21
C LEU A 334 18.16 144.61 104.70
N GLU A 335 18.74 143.46 105.05
CA GLU A 335 19.16 143.16 106.42
C GLU A 335 20.18 144.18 106.93
N LEU A 336 21.16 144.55 106.12
CA LEU A 336 22.18 145.55 106.45
C LEU A 336 21.57 146.95 106.64
N THR A 337 20.59 147.35 105.82
CA THR A 337 19.82 148.58 106.04
C THR A 337 18.99 148.54 107.32
N LYS A 338 18.35 147.40 107.65
CA LYS A 338 17.63 147.26 108.91
C LYS A 338 18.57 147.34 110.12
N GLU A 339 19.77 146.77 110.02
CA GLU A 339 20.79 146.85 111.08
C GLU A 339 21.32 148.28 111.26
N ASN A 340 21.52 149.02 110.15
CA ASN A 340 21.83 150.45 110.17
C ASN A 340 20.69 151.30 110.75
N GLU A 341 19.44 151.03 110.37
CA GLU A 341 18.27 151.73 110.93
C GLU A 341 18.09 151.43 112.42
N ALA A 342 18.28 150.17 112.84
CA ALA A 342 18.27 149.78 114.24
C ALA A 342 19.39 150.47 115.02
N SER A 343 20.60 150.58 114.45
CA SER A 343 21.70 151.35 115.03
C SER A 343 21.39 152.84 115.13
N SER A 344 20.79 153.44 114.09
CA SER A 344 20.36 154.85 114.12
C SER A 344 19.24 155.10 115.14
N LEU A 345 18.30 154.17 115.29
CA LEU A 345 17.25 154.21 116.32
C LEU A 345 17.82 154.05 117.72
N ALA A 346 18.82 153.18 117.91
CA ALA A 346 19.54 153.03 119.17
C ALA A 346 20.30 154.31 119.54
N GLU A 347 20.97 154.96 118.58
CA GLU A 347 21.62 156.27 118.77
C GLU A 347 20.60 157.37 119.10
N ARG A 348 19.43 157.39 118.45
CA ARG A 348 18.35 158.34 118.80
C ARG A 348 17.76 158.07 120.19
N LEU A 349 17.58 156.82 120.59
CA LEU A 349 17.13 156.45 121.94
C LEU A 349 18.15 156.87 123.00
N LEU A 350 19.45 156.78 122.70
CA LEU A 350 20.52 157.25 123.56
C LEU A 350 20.51 158.78 123.72
N ILE A 351 20.28 159.52 122.64
CA ILE A 351 20.11 160.99 122.68
C ILE A 351 18.81 161.38 123.41
N PHE A 352 17.73 160.62 123.23
CA PHE A 352 16.44 160.88 123.89
C PHE A 352 16.49 160.61 125.40
N LEU A 353 17.22 159.57 125.84
CA LEU A 353 17.46 159.33 127.27
C LEU A 353 18.33 160.41 127.95
N HIS A 354 19.18 161.12 127.20
CA HIS A 354 20.07 162.13 127.76
C HIS A 354 19.41 163.51 127.98
N ILE A 355 18.24 163.78 127.40
CA ILE A 355 17.57 165.10 127.44
C ILE A 355 16.40 165.15 128.45
N LEU A 356 15.91 164.02 128.97
CA LEU A 356 14.69 163.97 129.80
C LEU A 356 14.90 163.54 131.28
N SER A 357 16.03 163.90 131.89
CA SER A 357 16.18 163.88 133.35
C SER A 357 16.41 165.28 133.93
N PRO A 358 15.39 165.89 134.57
CA PRO A 358 15.55 166.95 135.55
C PRO A 358 15.39 166.43 136.98
N LYS A 359 16.23 166.95 137.87
CA LYS A 359 16.05 166.95 139.33
C LYS A 359 14.76 167.71 139.69
N PHE A 360 13.78 167.01 140.26
CA PHE A 360 13.10 167.27 141.56
C PHE A 360 11.88 166.36 141.68
#